data_AF-A0A6M0FT86-F1
#
_entry.id   AF-A0A6M0FT86-F1
#
_cell.length_a   1.000
_cell.length_b   1.000
_cell.length_c   1.000
_cell.angle_alpha   90.00
_cell.angle_beta   90.00
_cell.angle_gamma   90.00
#
_symmetry.space_group_name_H-M   'P 1'
#
loop_
_entity.id
_entity.type
_entity.pdbx_description
1 polymer ?
#
loop_
_entity_poly.entity_id
_entity_poly.type
_entity_poly.pdbx_seq_one_letter_code
_entity_poly.pdbx_strand_id
1 'polypeptide(L)'
;MSLIIEWVCPLLWLTGIISTKPLIFALGAFSLIAIAEILYSPAASALVGDIAPIYLRGIYFALESECWAIGFLIGPSLGGWALEHPNTIGANFWLIMIASAGVAGVILMFLKSRC
;
A
#
# COMPACT_ATOMS: atom_id res chain seq x y z
N MET A 1 8.74 -2.24 2.90
CA MET A 1 7.36 -1.80 2.61
C MET A 1 6.45 -1.85 3.83
N SER A 2 6.38 -2.97 4.55
CA SER A 2 5.57 -3.15 5.77
C SER A 2 5.79 -2.04 6.82
N LEU A 3 7.05 -1.67 7.09
CA LEU A 3 7.38 -0.61 8.05
C LEU A 3 6.86 0.78 7.64
N ILE A 4 6.68 1.08 6.35
CA ILE A 4 6.26 2.42 5.89
C ILE A 4 4.73 2.54 5.98
N ILE A 5 4.02 1.48 5.61
CA ILE A 5 2.56 1.37 5.75
C ILE A 5 2.14 1.54 7.21
N GLU A 6 2.94 1.01 8.13
CA GLU A 6 2.74 1.19 9.58
C GLU A 6 2.84 2.64 10.06
N TRP A 7 3.59 3.53 9.37
CA TRP A 7 3.68 4.95 9.76
C TRP A 7 2.70 5.86 8.99
N VAL A 8 2.43 5.55 7.72
CA VAL A 8 1.55 6.36 6.85
C VAL A 8 0.08 6.23 7.26
N CYS A 9 -0.41 5.01 7.49
CA CYS A 9 -1.82 4.78 7.79
C CYS A 9 -2.28 5.40 9.12
N PRO A 10 -1.48 5.40 10.22
CA PRO A 10 -1.83 6.13 11.43
C PRO A 10 -1.81 7.64 11.25
N LEU A 11 -0.89 8.19 10.45
CA LEU A 11 -0.87 9.63 10.14
C LEU A 11 -2.14 10.05 9.39
N LEU A 12 -2.63 9.23 8.46
CA LEU A 12 -3.89 9.44 7.74
C LEU A 12 -5.13 9.16 8.59
N TRP A 13 -5.04 8.31 9.60
CA TRP A 13 -6.10 8.14 10.59
C TRP A 13 -6.21 9.38 11.50
N LEU A 14 -5.07 9.94 11.91
CA LEU A 14 -5.00 11.14 12.76
C LEU A 14 -5.56 12.40 12.06
N THR A 15 -5.44 12.52 10.73
CA THR A 15 -6.07 13.64 9.99
C THR A 15 -7.60 13.62 10.09
N GLY A 16 -8.21 12.45 10.24
CA GLY A 16 -9.67 12.29 10.37
C GLY A 16 -10.20 12.56 11.78
N ILE A 17 -9.33 12.58 12.80
CA ILE A 17 -9.71 12.73 14.22
C ILE A 17 -9.33 14.10 14.76
N ILE A 18 -8.18 14.63 14.35
CA ILE A 18 -7.65 15.89 14.88
C ILE A 18 -8.08 17.05 13.97
N SER A 19 -9.03 17.87 14.43
CA SER A 19 -9.47 19.09 13.71
C SER A 19 -8.42 20.20 13.66
N THR A 20 -7.32 20.07 14.41
CA THR A 20 -6.25 21.07 14.48
C THR A 20 -5.18 20.82 13.41
N LYS A 21 -5.11 21.71 12.40
CA LYS A 21 -4.11 21.70 11.32
C LYS A 21 -3.96 20.35 10.57
N PRO A 22 -5.05 19.76 10.03
CA PRO A 22 -5.01 18.47 9.32
C PRO A 22 -4.06 18.47 8.11
N LEU A 23 -3.81 19.64 7.51
CA LEU A 23 -2.92 19.79 6.36
C LEU A 23 -1.48 19.33 6.63
N ILE A 24 -0.95 19.55 7.84
CA ILE A 24 0.45 19.18 8.18
C ILE A 24 0.60 17.66 8.19
N PHE A 25 -0.36 16.97 8.79
CA PHE A 25 -0.38 15.51 8.85
C PHE A 25 -0.59 14.89 7.45
N ALA A 26 -1.46 15.48 6.63
CA ALA A 26 -1.64 15.06 5.25
C ALA A 26 -0.34 15.23 4.44
N LEU A 27 0.30 16.40 4.52
CA LEU A 27 1.58 16.65 3.84
C LEU A 27 2.65 15.65 4.28
N GLY A 28 2.74 15.35 5.58
CA GLY A 28 3.67 14.33 6.08
C GLY A 28 3.40 12.93 5.51
N ALA A 29 2.13 12.51 5.50
CA ALA A 29 1.73 11.21 4.96
C ALA A 29 2.00 11.09 3.45
N PHE A 30 1.62 12.11 2.66
CA PHE A 30 1.87 12.14 1.22
C PHE A 30 3.36 12.27 0.87
N SER A 31 4.17 12.97 1.67
CA SER A 31 5.61 13.02 1.46
C SER A 31 6.25 11.64 1.71
N LEU A 32 5.83 10.98 2.79
CA LEU A 32 6.34 9.66 3.16
C LEU A 32 5.98 8.60 2.12
N ILE A 33 4.72 8.60 1.63
CA ILE A 33 4.30 7.65 0.59
C ILE A 33 5.03 7.92 -0.74
N ALA A 34 5.26 9.18 -1.11
CA ALA A 34 6.00 9.52 -2.32
C ALA A 34 7.46 9.03 -2.27
N ILE A 35 8.14 9.21 -1.14
CA ILE A 35 9.51 8.71 -0.95
C ILE A 35 9.53 7.18 -1.02
N ALA A 36 8.56 6.53 -0.38
CA ALA A 36 8.45 5.08 -0.38
C ALA A 36 8.25 4.52 -1.78
N GLU A 37 7.37 5.15 -2.56
CA GLU A 37 7.06 4.75 -3.93
C GLU A 37 8.30 4.82 -4.82
N ILE A 38 9.00 5.96 -4.81
CA ILE A 38 10.21 6.17 -5.61
C ILE A 38 11.31 5.14 -5.27
N LEU A 39 11.43 4.75 -4.00
CA LEU A 39 12.39 3.72 -3.58
C LEU A 39 11.94 2.30 -3.94
N TYR A 40 10.64 2.03 -3.90
CA TYR A 40 10.09 0.70 -4.11
C TYR A 40 9.95 0.34 -5.58
N SER A 41 9.37 1.20 -6.42
CA SER A 41 9.06 0.87 -7.81
C SER A 41 10.26 0.32 -8.60
N PRO A 42 11.47 0.94 -8.59
CA PRO A 42 12.60 0.40 -9.34
C PRO A 42 13.14 -0.90 -8.74
N ALA A 43 13.10 -1.06 -7.41
CA ALA A 43 13.55 -2.28 -6.74
C ALA A 43 12.61 -3.46 -7.03
N ALA A 44 11.30 -3.22 -7.10
CA ALA A 44 10.30 -4.21 -7.45
C ALA A 44 10.50 -4.72 -8.88
N SER A 45 10.62 -3.82 -9.86
CA SER A 45 10.83 -4.20 -11.25
C SER A 45 12.19 -4.89 -11.49
N ALA A 46 13.24 -4.49 -10.76
CA ALA A 46 14.54 -5.16 -10.82
C ALA A 46 14.46 -6.59 -10.30
N LEU A 47 13.79 -6.81 -9.16
CA LEU A 47 13.60 -8.14 -8.57
C LEU A 47 12.85 -9.10 -9.52
N VAL A 48 11.79 -8.62 -10.18
CA VAL A 48 11.07 -9.41 -11.20
C VAL A 48 12.00 -9.75 -12.37
N GLY A 49 12.85 -8.81 -12.77
CA GLY A 49 13.86 -9.03 -13.81
C GLY A 49 14.92 -10.09 -13.46
N ASP A 50 15.32 -10.17 -12.19
CA ASP A 50 16.32 -11.13 -11.71
C ASP A 50 15.75 -12.55 -11.56
N ILE A 51 14.46 -12.67 -11.20
CA ILE A 51 13.79 -13.97 -11.03
C ILE A 51 13.33 -14.56 -12.37
N ALA A 52 13.05 -13.73 -13.38
CA ALA A 52 12.41 -14.18 -14.60
C ALA A 52 13.38 -14.84 -15.62
N PRO A 53 13.08 -16.07 -16.10
CA PRO A 53 13.80 -16.70 -17.20
C PRO A 53 13.66 -15.89 -18.51
N ILE A 54 14.70 -15.92 -19.36
CA ILE A 54 14.77 -15.07 -20.58
C ILE A 54 13.55 -15.19 -21.50
N TYR A 55 12.97 -16.40 -21.60
CA TYR A 55 11.84 -16.71 -22.49
C TYR A 55 10.46 -16.45 -21.86
N LEU A 56 10.39 -16.22 -20.53
CA LEU A 56 9.15 -15.93 -19.80
C LEU A 56 9.11 -14.50 -19.23
N ARG A 57 10.16 -13.71 -19.42
CA ARG A 57 10.29 -12.36 -18.84
C ARG A 57 9.08 -11.49 -19.13
N GLY A 58 8.52 -11.55 -20.34
CA GLY A 58 7.28 -10.83 -20.68
C GLY A 58 6.08 -11.19 -19.81
N ILE A 59 5.90 -12.47 -19.46
CA ILE A 59 4.80 -12.94 -18.60
C ILE A 59 5.00 -12.48 -17.16
N TYR A 60 6.23 -12.54 -16.65
CA TYR A 60 6.55 -12.09 -15.29
C TYR A 60 6.30 -10.58 -15.12
N PHE A 61 6.69 -9.77 -16.12
CA PHE A 61 6.36 -8.34 -16.11
C PHE A 61 4.86 -8.07 -16.31
N ALA A 62 4.14 -8.89 -17.09
CA ALA A 62 2.69 -8.76 -17.20
C ALA A 62 2.00 -8.98 -15.85
N LEU A 63 2.39 -10.02 -15.10
CA LEU A 63 1.86 -10.28 -13.76
C LEU A 63 2.15 -9.15 -12.77
N GLU A 64 3.33 -8.53 -12.84
CA GLU A 64 3.66 -7.36 -12.04
C GLU A 64 2.72 -6.18 -12.35
N SER A 65 2.47 -5.90 -13.63
CA SER A 65 1.56 -4.84 -14.05
C SER A 65 0.08 -5.12 -13.72
N GLU A 66 -0.35 -6.39 -13.71
CA GLU A 66 -1.71 -6.78 -13.33
C GLU A 66 -1.98 -6.51 -11.85
N CYS A 67 -0.98 -6.68 -10.97
CA CYS A 67 -1.11 -6.33 -9.56
C CYS A 67 -1.46 -4.84 -9.38
N TRP A 68 -0.83 -3.97 -10.18
CA TRP A 68 -1.15 -2.55 -10.23
C TRP A 68 -2.54 -2.27 -10.76
N ALA A 69 -2.94 -2.92 -11.86
CA ALA A 69 -4.26 -2.73 -12.46
C ALA A 69 -5.39 -3.07 -11.48
N ILE A 70 -5.27 -4.18 -10.76
CA ILE A 70 -6.23 -4.59 -9.72
C ILE A 70 -6.27 -3.57 -8.59
N GLY A 71 -5.10 -3.08 -8.15
CA GLY A 71 -5.01 -2.03 -7.13
C GLY A 71 -5.73 -0.74 -7.53
N PHE A 72 -5.56 -0.30 -8.78
CA PHE A 72 -6.24 0.89 -9.31
C PHE A 72 -7.73 0.70 -9.55
N LEU A 73 -8.20 -0.53 -9.76
CA LEU A 73 -9.63 -0.82 -9.88
C LEU A 73 -10.32 -0.76 -8.52
N ILE A 74 -9.73 -1.41 -7.52
CA ILE A 74 -10.35 -1.60 -6.20
C ILE A 74 -10.14 -0.35 -5.31
N GLY A 75 -8.97 0.29 -5.38
CA GLY A 75 -8.57 1.40 -4.52
C GLY A 75 -9.55 2.58 -4.54
N PRO A 76 -9.85 3.20 -5.71
CA PRO A 76 -10.78 4.31 -5.82
C PRO A 76 -12.21 3.94 -5.43
N SER A 77 -12.66 2.74 -5.79
CA SER A 77 -14.00 2.26 -5.47
C SER A 77 -14.22 2.15 -3.97
N LEU A 78 -13.26 1.56 -3.24
CA LEU A 78 -13.31 1.46 -1.78
C LEU A 78 -13.07 2.81 -1.09
N GLY A 79 -12.14 3.63 -1.60
CA GLY A 79 -11.85 4.96 -1.06
C GLY A 79 -13.03 5.92 -1.19
N GLY A 80 -13.72 5.93 -2.34
CA GLY A 80 -14.93 6.71 -2.55
C GLY A 80 -16.06 6.28 -1.61
N TRP A 81 -16.29 4.98 -1.48
CA TRP A 81 -17.28 4.45 -0.54
C TRP A 81 -16.99 4.82 0.92
N ALA A 82 -15.71 4.83 1.32
CA ALA A 82 -15.28 5.25 2.65
C ALA A 82 -15.51 6.75 2.91
N LEU A 83 -15.33 7.60 1.89
CA LEU A 83 -15.62 9.05 1.97
C LEU A 83 -17.11 9.35 2.13
N GLU A 84 -17.97 8.50 1.58
CA GLU A 84 -19.43 8.66 1.64
C GLU A 84 -20.01 8.32 3.03
N HIS A 85 -19.27 7.56 3.85
CA HIS A 85 -19.64 7.16 5.21
C HIS A 85 -18.61 7.62 6.25
N PRO A 86 -18.46 8.94 6.47
CA PRO A 86 -17.36 9.50 7.27
C PRO A 86 -17.40 9.12 8.76
N ASN A 87 -18.60 8.97 9.35
CA ASN A 87 -18.76 8.71 10.78
C ASN A 87 -18.52 7.25 11.20
N THR A 88 -18.56 6.30 10.26
CA THR A 88 -18.46 4.86 10.55
C THR A 88 -17.23 4.22 9.90
N ILE A 89 -16.99 4.53 8.64
CA ILE A 89 -15.99 3.85 7.80
C ILE A 89 -14.82 4.78 7.49
N GLY A 90 -15.06 6.07 7.22
CA GLY A 90 -14.03 7.00 6.73
C GLY A 90 -12.75 7.05 7.58
N ALA A 91 -12.88 7.19 8.90
CA ALA A 91 -11.71 7.14 9.79
C ALA A 91 -11.15 5.72 9.93
N ASN A 92 -11.99 4.72 10.18
CA ASN A 92 -11.54 3.36 10.53
C ASN A 92 -11.05 2.52 9.33
N PHE A 93 -11.33 2.95 8.11
CA PHE A 93 -10.89 2.26 6.88
C PHE A 93 -9.37 2.08 6.82
N TRP A 94 -8.62 3.06 7.32
CA TRP A 94 -7.15 2.99 7.41
C TRP A 94 -6.65 1.84 8.30
N LEU A 95 -7.41 1.45 9.34
CA LEU A 95 -7.07 0.32 10.21
C LEU A 95 -7.25 -1.02 9.50
N ILE A 96 -8.26 -1.13 8.63
CA ILE A 96 -8.49 -2.32 7.81
C ILE A 96 -7.36 -2.50 6.80
N MET A 97 -6.89 -1.40 6.21
CA MET A 97 -5.72 -1.38 5.32
C MET A 97 -4.43 -1.82 6.04
N ILE A 98 -4.22 -1.38 7.28
CA ILE A 98 -3.08 -1.85 8.11
C ILE A 98 -3.20 -3.35 8.36
N ALA A 99 -4.39 -3.83 8.72
CA ALA A 99 -4.61 -5.24 9.02
C ALA A 99 -4.35 -6.15 7.80
N SER A 100 -4.83 -5.77 6.61
CA SER A 100 -4.61 -6.54 5.39
C SER A 100 -3.12 -6.60 5.00
N ALA A 101 -2.41 -5.47 5.10
CA ALA A 101 -0.96 -5.43 4.88
C ALA A 101 -0.20 -6.29 5.90
N GLY A 102 -0.64 -6.29 7.16
CA GLY A 102 -0.10 -7.15 8.22
C GLY A 102 -0.27 -8.63 7.91
N VAL A 103 -1.45 -9.06 7.46
CA VAL A 103 -1.71 -10.45 7.05
C VAL A 103 -0.78 -10.88 5.91
N ALA A 104 -0.64 -10.04 4.87
CA ALA A 104 0.29 -10.30 3.78
C ALA A 104 1.75 -10.43 4.28
N GLY A 105 2.17 -9.55 5.21
CA GLY A 105 3.47 -9.63 5.86
C GLY A 105 3.70 -10.93 6.62
N VAL A 106 2.70 -11.40 7.38
CA VAL A 106 2.75 -12.68 8.10
C VAL A 106 2.86 -13.87 7.15
N ILE A 107 2.10 -13.87 6.05
CA ILE A 107 2.18 -14.92 5.02
C ILE A 107 3.60 -14.98 4.44
N LEU A 108 4.19 -13.83 4.11
CA LEU A 108 5.56 -13.76 3.59
C LEU A 108 6.59 -14.25 4.62
N MET A 109 6.44 -13.90 5.90
CA MET A 109 7.32 -14.41 6.95
C MET A 109 7.20 -15.93 7.11
N PHE A 110 5.98 -16.47 6.99
CA PHE A 110 5.73 -17.90 7.05
C PHE A 110 6.30 -18.65 5.84
N LEU A 111 6.26 -18.08 4.64
CA LEU A 111 6.90 -18.66 3.47
C LEU A 111 8.43 -18.59 3.58
N LYS A 112 8.97 -17.48 4.07
CA LYS A 112 10.41 -17.31 4.29
C LYS A 112 10.95 -18.30 5.34
N SER A 113 10.19 -18.67 6.36
CA SER A 113 10.62 -19.64 7.37
C SER A 113 10.58 -21.09 6.89
N ARG A 114 10.05 -21.36 5.69
CA ARG A 114 9.96 -22.69 5.06
C ARG A 114 10.98 -22.92 3.94
N CYS A 115 11.73 -21.89 3.55
CA CYS A 115 12.90 -21.97 2.66
C CYS A 115 14.18 -21.84 3.48
#